data_AF-A8M7I1-F1
#
_entry.id   AF-A8M7I1-F1
#
_cell.length_a   1.000
_cell.length_b   1.000
_cell.length_c   1.000
_cell.angle_alpha   90.00
_cell.angle_beta   90.00
_cell.angle_gamma   90.00
#
_symmetry.space_group_name_H-M   'P 1'
#
loop_
_entity.id
_entity.type
_entity.pdbx_description
1 polymer ?
#
loop_
_entity_poly.entity_id
_entity_poly.type
_entity_poly.pdbx_seq_one_letter_code
_entity_poly.pdbx_strand_id
1 'polypeptide(L)'
;MTAVRFHSLVIIWPDWMRTARPYRGCDRLGLVPPQPMLRKVRFEIRPRGQDREPARELLSYVDNVSLVALVSGFEHAAGHDMPGAYAGIVLDHFDGGDLTAYLTGRSDLAYRSQDGMIALLGCDCGEVGCWPLEAKVITTGFSVTWRGFSQPYRPRRDYGDFGPFVFRRNQYERAVREAAAARLPSFPNRRQGSGSTASEPAPRSPQVTW
;
A
#
# COMPACT_ATOMS: atom_id res chain seq x y z
N MET A 1 -23.91 -33.19 -7.97
CA MET A 1 -22.52 -32.81 -7.59
C MET A 1 -21.78 -32.48 -8.87
N THR A 2 -21.63 -31.19 -9.18
CA THR A 2 -21.08 -30.71 -10.45
C THR A 2 -19.65 -30.26 -10.21
N ALA A 3 -18.67 -30.96 -10.81
CA ALA A 3 -17.27 -30.61 -10.73
C ALA A 3 -16.98 -29.41 -11.65
N VAL A 4 -16.49 -28.32 -11.07
CA VAL A 4 -16.00 -27.15 -11.82
C VAL A 4 -14.54 -27.41 -12.18
N ARG A 5 -14.25 -27.54 -13.48
CA ARG A 5 -12.88 -27.61 -14.01
C ARG A 5 -12.28 -26.20 -14.08
N PHE A 6 -11.25 -25.92 -13.30
CA PHE A 6 -10.44 -24.72 -13.46
C PHE A 6 -9.48 -24.91 -14.64
N HIS A 7 -9.63 -24.10 -15.68
CA HIS A 7 -8.64 -23.97 -16.73
C HIS A 7 -7.36 -23.35 -16.15
N SER A 8 -6.24 -24.05 -16.31
CA SER A 8 -4.92 -23.56 -15.93
C SER A 8 -4.54 -22.38 -16.82
N LEU A 9 -4.44 -21.19 -16.24
CA LEU A 9 -3.80 -20.05 -16.88
C LEU A 9 -2.29 -20.23 -16.74
N VAL A 10 -1.59 -20.50 -17.86
CA VAL A 10 -0.13 -20.51 -17.89
C VAL A 10 0.35 -19.07 -17.76
N ILE A 11 0.74 -18.67 -16.55
CA ILE A 11 1.40 -17.39 -16.32
C ILE A 11 2.83 -17.51 -16.85
N ILE A 12 3.14 -16.76 -17.91
CA ILE A 12 4.48 -16.68 -18.49
C ILE A 12 5.33 -15.78 -17.59
N TRP A 13 6.16 -16.41 -16.76
CA TRP A 13 7.10 -15.71 -15.87
C TRP A 13 8.24 -15.03 -16.65
N PRO A 14 8.61 -13.78 -16.33
CA PRO A 14 9.80 -13.13 -16.87
C PRO A 14 11.08 -13.91 -16.52
N ASP A 15 12.04 -13.95 -17.45
CA ASP A 15 13.23 -14.79 -17.37
C ASP A 15 14.14 -14.52 -16.15
N TRP A 16 14.06 -13.31 -15.58
CA TRP A 16 14.82 -12.94 -14.38
C TRP A 16 14.37 -13.67 -13.10
N MET A 17 13.14 -14.24 -13.05
CA MET A 17 12.69 -15.10 -11.95
C MET A 17 13.18 -16.55 -12.07
N ARG A 18 13.70 -16.96 -13.24
CA ARG A 18 14.22 -18.32 -13.46
C ARG A 18 15.71 -18.49 -13.13
N THR A 19 16.41 -17.41 -12.81
CA THR A 19 17.87 -17.41 -12.64
C THR A 19 18.33 -16.71 -11.36
N ALA A 20 17.72 -17.01 -10.22
CA ALA A 20 18.36 -16.76 -8.93
C ALA A 20 19.39 -17.89 -8.67
N ARG A 21 20.61 -17.75 -9.20
CA ARG A 21 21.73 -18.58 -8.76
C ARG A 21 22.14 -18.14 -7.35
N PRO A 22 22.47 -19.06 -6.43
CA PRO A 22 23.02 -18.68 -5.13
C PRO A 22 24.38 -18.01 -5.35
N TYR A 23 24.52 -16.77 -4.90
CA TYR A 23 25.82 -16.10 -4.77
C TYR A 23 26.61 -16.81 -3.66
N ARG A 24 27.39 -17.83 -4.03
CA ARG A 24 28.55 -18.25 -3.22
C ARG A 24 29.71 -17.32 -3.57
N GLY A 25 30.00 -16.40 -2.68
CA GLY A 25 31.15 -15.51 -2.78
C GLY A 25 32.47 -16.27 -2.75
N CYS A 26 33.40 -15.83 -3.59
CA CYS A 26 34.82 -15.95 -3.34
C CYS A 26 35.39 -14.53 -3.47
N ASP A 27 35.92 -14.02 -2.36
CA ASP A 27 36.43 -12.67 -2.20
C ASP A 27 37.67 -12.42 -3.06
N ARG A 28 37.62 -11.36 -3.87
CA ARG A 28 38.66 -10.34 -4.11
C ARG A 28 38.34 -9.61 -5.41
N LEU A 29 38.69 -8.33 -5.43
CA LEU A 29 38.45 -7.31 -6.48
C LEU A 29 37.16 -6.52 -6.22
N GLY A 30 37.34 -5.20 -6.02
CA GLY A 30 36.29 -4.24 -5.69
C GLY A 30 35.22 -4.14 -6.78
N LEU A 31 34.29 -5.08 -6.76
CA LEU A 31 33.04 -5.00 -7.49
C LEU A 31 32.22 -3.87 -6.87
N VAL A 32 32.04 -2.79 -7.64
CA VAL A 32 30.91 -1.88 -7.44
C VAL A 32 29.69 -2.79 -7.29
N PRO A 33 28.97 -2.75 -6.14
CA PRO A 33 27.79 -3.57 -5.98
C PRO A 33 26.89 -3.33 -7.18
N PRO A 34 26.33 -4.38 -7.81
CA PRO A 34 25.49 -4.21 -9.00
C PRO A 34 24.49 -3.11 -8.71
N GLN A 35 24.48 -2.06 -9.54
CA GLN A 35 23.61 -0.93 -9.28
C GLN A 35 22.19 -1.47 -9.16
N PRO A 36 21.50 -1.24 -8.02
CA PRO A 36 20.19 -1.80 -7.83
C PRO A 36 19.30 -1.27 -8.95
N MET A 37 18.69 -2.19 -9.70
CA MET A 37 17.82 -1.83 -10.80
C MET A 37 16.70 -0.94 -10.26
N LEU A 38 16.69 0.32 -10.69
CA LEU A 38 15.67 1.28 -10.28
C LEU A 38 14.31 0.79 -10.75
N ARG A 39 13.42 0.53 -9.79
CA ARG A 39 12.05 0.10 -10.02
C ARG A 39 11.10 1.28 -9.98
N LYS A 40 9.88 1.09 -10.50
CA LYS A 40 8.79 2.07 -10.37
C LYS A 40 7.81 1.61 -9.30
N VAL A 41 7.50 2.48 -8.34
CA VAL A 41 6.44 2.23 -7.35
C VAL A 41 5.11 2.84 -7.82
N ARG A 42 4.00 2.19 -7.50
CA ARG A 42 2.66 2.82 -7.57
C ARG A 42 1.87 2.38 -6.35
N PHE A 43 1.04 3.27 -5.85
CA PHE A 43 0.08 2.98 -4.80
C PHE A 43 -1.33 3.15 -5.36
N GLU A 44 -2.21 2.22 -5.04
CA GLU A 44 -3.60 2.24 -5.48
C GLU A 44 -4.50 2.13 -4.26
N ILE A 45 -5.45 3.05 -4.13
CA ILE A 45 -6.53 2.95 -3.15
C ILE A 45 -7.76 2.48 -3.89
N ARG A 46 -8.35 1.36 -3.45
CA ARG A 46 -9.55 0.79 -4.07
C ARG A 46 -10.57 0.35 -3.02
N PRO A 47 -11.86 0.26 -3.39
CA PRO A 47 -12.85 -0.38 -2.53
C PRO A 47 -12.46 -1.82 -2.23
N ARG A 48 -12.67 -2.23 -0.99
CA ARG A 48 -12.41 -3.58 -0.52
C ARG A 48 -13.73 -4.35 -0.41
N GLY A 49 -13.89 -5.38 -1.25
CA GLY A 49 -14.98 -6.36 -1.13
C GLY A 49 -16.42 -5.80 -1.17
N GLN A 50 -17.39 -6.70 -1.00
CA GLN A 50 -18.83 -6.38 -0.84
C GLN A 50 -19.25 -6.48 0.64
N ASP A 51 -18.35 -6.14 1.56
CA ASP A 51 -18.66 -6.17 2.98
C ASP A 51 -19.74 -5.13 3.32
N ARG A 52 -20.50 -5.36 4.40
CA ARG A 52 -21.57 -4.46 4.86
C ARG A 52 -21.07 -3.04 5.19
N GLU A 53 -19.78 -2.91 5.48
CA GLU A 53 -19.09 -1.66 5.75
C GLU A 53 -18.16 -1.32 4.58
N PRO A 54 -18.34 -0.19 3.88
CA PRO A 54 -17.47 0.20 2.78
C PRO A 54 -16.07 0.51 3.31
N ALA A 55 -15.11 -0.38 3.06
CA ALA A 55 -13.71 -0.19 3.39
C ALA A 55 -12.86 0.08 2.15
N ARG A 56 -11.73 0.77 2.31
CA ARG A 56 -10.73 0.98 1.26
C ARG A 56 -9.41 0.34 1.64
N GLU A 57 -8.80 -0.34 0.67
CA GLU A 57 -7.47 -0.89 0.83
C GLU A 57 -6.44 -0.14 -0.02
N LEU A 58 -5.24 0.02 0.54
CA LEU A 58 -4.05 0.50 -0.14
C LEU A 58 -3.22 -0.68 -0.63
N LEU A 59 -3.00 -0.75 -1.94
CA LEU A 59 -2.12 -1.71 -2.57
C LEU A 59 -0.85 -1.06 -3.10
N SER A 60 0.27 -1.71 -2.79
CA SER A 60 1.59 -1.37 -3.30
C SER A 60 1.89 -2.16 -4.58
N TYR A 61 2.45 -1.50 -5.58
CA TYR A 61 2.90 -2.10 -6.84
C TYR A 61 4.37 -1.76 -7.09
N VAL A 62 5.12 -2.72 -7.60
CA VAL A 62 6.50 -2.57 -8.10
C VAL A 62 6.53 -3.01 -9.55
N ASP A 63 6.93 -2.11 -10.45
CA ASP A 63 6.91 -2.32 -11.91
C ASP A 63 5.54 -2.81 -12.42
N ASN A 64 4.46 -2.23 -11.90
CA ASN A 64 3.07 -2.61 -12.18
C ASN A 64 2.65 -4.03 -11.73
N VAL A 65 3.52 -4.77 -11.03
CA VAL A 65 3.14 -6.03 -10.37
C VAL A 65 2.76 -5.72 -8.93
N SER A 66 1.62 -6.23 -8.45
CA SER A 66 1.23 -6.02 -7.06
C SER A 66 2.24 -6.67 -6.12
N LEU A 67 2.52 -6.02 -5.00
CA LEU A 67 3.42 -6.57 -3.99
C LEU A 67 2.88 -7.89 -3.43
N VAL A 68 1.55 -8.07 -3.40
CA VAL A 68 0.87 -9.35 -3.09
C VAL A 68 1.33 -10.45 -4.05
N ALA A 69 1.30 -10.21 -5.37
CA ALA A 69 1.73 -11.20 -6.34
C ALA A 69 3.23 -11.48 -6.27
N LEU A 70 4.04 -10.45 -6.01
CA LEU A 70 5.49 -10.60 -5.86
C LEU A 70 5.84 -11.47 -4.65
N VAL A 71 5.30 -11.16 -3.47
CA VAL A 71 5.60 -11.93 -2.25
C VAL A 71 5.04 -13.35 -2.35
N SER A 72 3.84 -13.51 -2.92
CA SER A 72 3.27 -14.83 -3.15
C SER A 72 4.18 -15.67 -4.05
N GLY A 73 4.63 -15.13 -5.19
CA GLY A 73 5.56 -15.83 -6.09
C GLY A 73 6.88 -16.20 -5.40
N PHE A 74 7.43 -15.28 -4.60
CA PHE A 74 8.64 -15.51 -3.81
C PHE A 74 8.46 -16.65 -2.80
N GLU A 75 7.41 -16.62 -1.98
CA GLU A 75 7.15 -17.63 -0.95
C GLU A 75 6.88 -19.02 -1.54
N HIS A 76 6.20 -19.08 -2.70
CA HIS A 76 6.02 -20.33 -3.44
C HIS A 76 7.36 -20.88 -3.94
N ALA A 77 8.22 -20.02 -4.53
CA ALA A 77 9.53 -20.43 -5.01
C ALA A 77 10.46 -20.88 -3.86
N ALA A 78 10.32 -20.28 -2.68
CA ALA A 78 11.02 -20.65 -1.45
C ALA A 78 10.45 -21.91 -0.77
N GLY A 79 9.38 -22.52 -1.31
CA GLY A 79 8.78 -23.73 -0.78
C GLY A 79 8.10 -23.56 0.57
N HIS A 80 7.55 -22.37 0.88
CA HIS A 80 6.88 -22.14 2.15
C HIS A 80 5.51 -22.84 2.19
N ASP A 81 5.28 -23.65 3.23
CA ASP A 81 4.11 -24.54 3.40
C ASP A 81 2.73 -23.85 3.32
N MET A 82 2.68 -22.54 3.53
CA MET A 82 1.46 -21.73 3.44
C MET A 82 1.85 -20.30 3.04
N PRO A 83 1.81 -19.96 1.73
CA PRO A 83 2.01 -18.58 1.29
C PRO A 83 1.07 -17.67 2.06
N GLY A 84 1.56 -16.51 2.52
CA GLY A 84 0.74 -15.55 3.24
C GLY A 84 -0.42 -15.11 2.36
N ALA A 85 -1.65 -15.20 2.89
CA ALA A 85 -2.83 -14.60 2.27
C ALA A 85 -2.78 -13.09 2.48
N TYR A 86 -1.85 -12.44 1.78
CA TYR A 86 -1.64 -11.00 1.89
C TYR A 86 -2.70 -10.23 1.11
N ALA A 87 -3.11 -9.10 1.68
CA ALA A 87 -3.98 -8.11 1.03
C ALA A 87 -3.45 -6.70 1.24
N GLY A 88 -4.14 -5.71 0.63
CA GLY A 88 -3.82 -4.31 0.86
C GLY A 88 -4.03 -3.89 2.31
N ILE A 89 -3.42 -2.78 2.69
CA ILE A 89 -3.62 -2.18 4.02
C ILE A 89 -4.99 -1.52 4.04
N VAL A 90 -5.87 -1.96 4.93
CA VAL A 90 -7.21 -1.38 5.06
C VAL A 90 -7.11 -0.05 5.78
N LEU A 91 -7.27 1.04 5.03
CA LEU A 91 -7.02 2.39 5.51
C LEU A 91 -8.00 2.86 6.58
N ASP A 92 -9.17 2.22 6.65
CA ASP A 92 -10.22 2.54 7.63
C ASP A 92 -10.08 1.72 8.94
N HIS A 93 -9.20 0.71 8.95
CA HIS A 93 -8.81 -0.04 10.16
C HIS A 93 -7.37 0.28 10.60
N PHE A 94 -6.73 1.18 9.88
CA PHE A 94 -5.32 1.49 10.03
C PHE A 94 -5.13 2.91 10.56
N ASP A 95 -4.76 3.00 11.84
CA ASP A 95 -4.43 4.25 12.52
C ASP A 95 -2.94 4.63 12.35
N GLY A 96 -2.45 4.61 11.10
CA GLY A 96 -1.07 5.05 10.81
C GLY A 96 -0.90 6.55 10.67
N GLY A 97 -1.94 7.32 10.98
CA GLY A 97 -1.94 8.78 10.88
C GLY A 97 -1.84 9.26 9.43
N ASP A 98 -0.99 10.27 9.23
CA ASP A 98 -0.72 10.83 7.90
C ASP A 98 -0.13 9.76 6.96
N LEU A 99 -0.86 9.46 5.88
CA LEU A 99 -0.44 8.44 4.92
C LEU A 99 0.90 8.81 4.27
N THR A 100 1.20 10.11 4.11
CA THR A 100 2.47 10.57 3.55
C THR A 100 3.62 10.28 4.50
N ALA A 101 3.48 10.66 5.78
CA ALA A 101 4.45 10.34 6.81
C ALA A 101 4.66 8.82 6.93
N TYR A 102 3.58 8.04 6.96
CA TYR A 102 3.65 6.57 7.01
C TYR A 102 4.42 5.98 5.83
N LEU A 103 4.02 6.25 4.58
CA LEU A 103 4.69 5.68 3.40
C LEU A 103 6.13 6.18 3.21
N THR A 104 6.53 7.26 3.88
CA THR A 104 7.92 7.74 3.89
C THR A 104 8.74 7.22 5.08
N GLY A 105 8.16 6.38 5.94
CA GLY A 105 8.82 5.84 7.12
C GLY A 105 9.05 6.89 8.21
N ARG A 106 8.28 7.98 8.21
CA ARG A 106 8.40 9.14 9.12
C ARG A 106 7.15 9.36 9.97
N SER A 107 6.27 8.37 10.11
CA SER A 107 5.08 8.54 10.96
C SER A 107 5.50 8.62 12.42
N ASP A 108 5.01 9.65 13.13
CA ASP A 108 5.15 9.78 14.58
C ASP A 108 4.33 8.72 15.33
N LEU A 109 3.37 8.10 14.64
CA LEU A 109 2.66 6.93 15.13
C LEU A 109 3.54 5.70 14.86
N ALA A 110 4.11 5.19 15.94
CA ALA A 110 4.96 4.02 15.97
C ALA A 110 4.23 2.78 15.43
N TYR A 111 4.38 2.48 14.14
CA TYR A 111 4.20 1.12 13.67
C TYR A 111 5.33 0.26 14.28
N ARG A 112 5.03 -0.40 15.40
CA ARG A 112 5.94 -1.26 16.19
C ARG A 112 7.18 -0.58 16.80
N SER A 113 7.18 0.73 16.99
CA SER A 113 8.26 1.48 17.69
C SER A 113 9.65 1.32 17.06
N GLN A 114 9.73 1.05 15.75
CA GLN A 114 10.99 0.92 15.02
C GLN A 114 11.07 1.95 13.89
N ASP A 115 12.10 2.79 13.92
CA ASP A 115 12.29 3.86 12.94
C ASP A 115 12.30 3.34 11.49
N GLY A 116 11.34 3.83 10.71
CA GLY A 116 11.18 3.54 9.30
C GLY A 116 10.61 2.17 8.96
N MET A 117 10.24 1.35 9.94
CA MET A 117 9.52 0.10 9.68
C MET A 117 8.05 0.38 9.45
N ILE A 118 7.51 -0.18 8.36
CA ILE A 118 6.08 -0.08 8.06
C ILE A 118 5.55 -1.43 7.55
N ALA A 119 4.25 -1.67 7.73
CA ALA A 119 3.54 -2.65 6.94
C ALA A 119 3.44 -2.13 5.50
N LEU A 120 3.74 -2.97 4.53
CA LEU A 120 3.43 -2.73 3.12
C LEU A 120 2.24 -3.54 2.64
N LEU A 121 1.91 -4.64 3.33
CA LEU A 121 0.71 -5.46 3.15
C LEU A 121 0.14 -5.88 4.50
N GLY A 122 -1.18 -6.07 4.55
CA GLY A 122 -1.89 -6.66 5.68
C GLY A 122 -2.28 -8.11 5.41
N CYS A 123 -3.04 -8.68 6.34
CA CYS A 123 -3.72 -9.96 6.16
C CYS A 123 -4.97 -9.78 5.27
N ASP A 124 -5.40 -10.82 4.58
CA ASP A 124 -6.66 -10.85 3.83
C ASP A 124 -7.90 -10.62 4.70
N CYS A 125 -7.81 -10.87 6.02
CA CYS A 125 -8.82 -10.50 7.01
C CYS A 125 -8.94 -8.97 7.17
N GLY A 126 -7.92 -8.20 6.78
CA GLY A 126 -7.93 -6.75 6.74
C GLY A 126 -7.25 -6.06 7.90
N GLU A 127 -6.85 -6.83 8.89
CA GLU A 127 -6.10 -6.33 10.04
C GLU A 127 -4.60 -6.43 9.74
N VAL A 128 -3.92 -5.29 9.84
CA VAL A 128 -2.47 -5.21 9.73
C VAL A 128 -1.79 -5.94 10.91
N GLY A 129 -2.48 -6.09 12.04
CA GLY A 129 -1.99 -6.77 13.23
C GLY A 129 -1.98 -8.31 13.15
N CYS A 130 -2.68 -8.91 12.19
CA CYS A 130 -2.74 -10.36 12.05
C CYS A 130 -1.44 -10.92 11.47
N TRP A 131 -1.18 -10.74 10.16
CA TRP A 131 0.03 -11.23 9.47
C TRP A 131 0.55 -10.21 8.45
N PRO A 132 1.19 -9.11 8.89
CA PRO A 132 1.70 -8.09 7.98
C PRO A 132 2.94 -8.57 7.22
N LEU A 133 3.13 -8.04 6.01
CA LEU A 133 4.44 -7.99 5.37
C LEU A 133 5.05 -6.63 5.66
N GLU A 134 6.11 -6.61 6.44
CA GLU A 134 6.76 -5.39 6.87
C GLU A 134 8.05 -5.15 6.08
N ALA A 135 8.42 -3.89 5.84
CA ALA A 135 9.74 -3.53 5.33
C ALA A 135 10.21 -2.19 5.90
N LYS A 136 11.53 -2.00 5.94
CA LYS A 136 12.14 -0.73 6.30
C LYS A 136 12.17 0.18 5.10
N VAL A 137 11.59 1.37 5.24
CA VAL A 137 11.68 2.46 4.26
C VAL A 137 12.88 3.32 4.60
N ILE A 138 13.83 3.39 3.68
CA ILE A 138 15.04 4.21 3.82
C ILE A 138 15.06 5.21 2.70
N THR A 139 14.97 6.48 3.05
CA THR A 139 15.13 7.58 2.09
C THR A 139 16.55 8.11 2.15
N THR A 140 17.24 8.09 1.02
CA THR A 140 18.53 8.76 0.83
C THR A 140 18.38 9.88 -0.20
N GLY A 141 19.46 10.61 -0.51
CA GLY A 141 19.42 11.80 -1.38
C GLY A 141 18.49 11.66 -2.60
N PHE A 142 18.71 10.65 -3.44
CA PHE A 142 17.97 10.46 -4.69
C PHE A 142 17.16 9.16 -4.78
N SER A 143 17.15 8.33 -3.74
CA SER A 143 16.44 7.06 -3.75
C SER A 143 15.64 6.80 -2.48
N VAL A 144 14.61 5.98 -2.65
CA VAL A 144 13.88 5.35 -1.55
C VAL A 144 14.06 3.84 -1.69
N THR A 145 14.36 3.16 -0.59
CA THR A 145 14.58 1.71 -0.57
C THR A 145 13.62 1.04 0.39
N TRP A 146 12.94 -0.01 -0.08
CA TRP A 146 12.29 -1.00 0.77
C TRP A 146 13.24 -2.18 0.96
N ARG A 147 13.61 -2.48 2.20
CA ARG A 147 14.51 -3.60 2.52
C ARG A 147 14.17 -4.25 3.85
N GLY A 148 14.79 -5.40 4.13
CA GLY A 148 14.57 -6.11 5.38
C GLY A 148 13.12 -6.55 5.51
N PHE A 149 12.60 -7.15 4.43
CA PHE A 149 11.25 -7.68 4.44
C PHE A 149 11.13 -8.73 5.53
N SER A 150 10.00 -8.74 6.23
CA SER A 150 9.76 -9.74 7.28
C SER A 150 8.27 -9.98 7.49
N GLN A 151 7.96 -11.16 8.01
CA GLN A 151 6.65 -11.50 8.55
C GLN A 151 6.83 -11.83 10.04
N PRO A 152 6.49 -10.91 10.96
CA PRO A 152 6.86 -11.03 12.37
C PRO A 152 6.25 -12.24 13.09
N TYR A 153 5.14 -12.78 12.59
CA TYR A 153 4.49 -13.98 13.14
C TYR A 153 5.06 -15.29 12.56
N ARG A 154 5.98 -15.21 11.60
CA ARG A 154 6.77 -16.35 11.08
C ARG A 154 8.25 -15.95 11.01
N PRO A 155 8.92 -15.72 12.16
CA PRO A 155 10.28 -15.22 12.20
C PRO A 155 11.33 -16.17 11.60
N ARG A 156 10.95 -17.42 11.29
CA ARG A 156 11.82 -18.41 10.61
C ARG A 156 11.80 -18.29 9.08
N ARG A 157 10.90 -17.49 8.49
CA ARG A 157 10.88 -17.24 7.05
C ARG A 157 11.96 -16.23 6.70
N ASP A 158 12.76 -16.58 5.71
CA ASP A 158 13.81 -15.71 5.19
C ASP A 158 13.30 -14.97 3.94
N TYR A 159 13.27 -13.65 4.01
CA TYR A 159 12.94 -12.77 2.88
C TYR A 159 14.17 -11.99 2.39
N GLY A 160 15.39 -12.41 2.74
CA GLY A 160 16.63 -11.76 2.37
C GLY A 160 16.77 -11.54 0.86
N ASP A 161 16.30 -12.49 0.06
CA ASP A 161 16.35 -12.45 -1.41
C ASP A 161 15.10 -11.84 -2.07
N PHE A 162 14.09 -11.44 -1.28
CA PHE A 162 12.86 -10.85 -1.83
C PHE A 162 13.05 -9.39 -2.28
N GLY A 163 13.93 -8.67 -1.60
CA GLY A 163 14.32 -7.31 -1.92
C GLY A 163 15.85 -7.17 -1.99
N PRO A 164 16.39 -5.95 -1.88
CA PRO A 164 15.69 -4.68 -1.73
C PRO A 164 14.99 -4.22 -3.02
N PHE A 165 13.92 -3.44 -2.88
CA PHE A 165 13.37 -2.65 -3.98
C PHE A 165 13.86 -1.20 -3.86
N VAL A 166 14.46 -0.68 -4.93
CA VAL A 166 15.03 0.68 -4.94
C VAL A 166 14.29 1.52 -5.98
N PHE A 167 13.82 2.69 -5.55
CA PHE A 167 13.03 3.61 -6.34
C PHE A 167 13.75 4.94 -6.49
N ARG A 168 13.52 5.65 -7.61
CA ARG A 168 13.88 7.07 -7.70
C ARG A 168 13.03 7.87 -6.73
N ARG A 169 13.64 8.70 -5.88
CA ARG A 169 12.94 9.43 -4.82
C ARG A 169 11.81 10.31 -5.34
N ASN A 170 12.05 11.06 -6.42
CA ASN A 170 11.01 11.92 -7.02
C ASN A 170 9.79 11.13 -7.53
N GLN A 171 10.03 9.93 -8.07
CA GLN A 171 8.98 9.04 -8.55
C GLN A 171 8.20 8.45 -7.38
N TYR A 172 8.89 8.06 -6.31
CA TYR A 172 8.30 7.55 -5.07
C TYR A 172 7.42 8.61 -4.39
N GLU A 173 7.97 9.79 -4.13
CA GLU A 173 7.25 10.88 -3.48
C GLU A 173 6.03 11.34 -4.29
N ARG A 174 6.09 11.28 -5.63
CA ARG A 174 4.92 11.52 -6.47
C ARG A 174 3.84 10.46 -6.24
N ALA A 175 4.19 9.18 -6.27
CA ALA A 175 3.23 8.09 -6.01
C ALA A 175 2.60 8.20 -4.60
N VAL A 176 3.38 8.60 -3.60
CA VAL A 176 2.87 8.85 -2.24
C VAL A 176 1.85 9.99 -2.23
N ARG A 177 2.14 11.12 -2.87
CA ARG A 177 1.20 12.24 -2.97
C ARG A 177 -0.09 11.87 -3.68
N GLU A 178 0.00 11.10 -4.76
CA GLU A 178 -1.17 10.58 -5.49
C GLU A 178 -2.06 9.72 -4.59
N ALA A 179 -1.46 8.81 -3.81
CA ALA A 179 -2.21 7.99 -2.84
C ALA A 179 -2.82 8.82 -1.71
N ALA A 180 -2.07 9.77 -1.14
CA ALA A 180 -2.58 10.66 -0.10
C ALA A 180 -3.77 11.48 -0.58
N ALA A 181 -3.71 12.01 -1.81
CA ALA A 181 -4.82 12.73 -2.44
C ALA A 181 -6.04 11.82 -2.67
N ALA A 182 -5.82 10.56 -3.08
CA ALA A 182 -6.90 9.58 -3.27
C ALA A 182 -7.52 9.08 -1.94
N ARG A 183 -6.81 9.19 -0.81
CA ARG A 183 -7.34 8.85 0.53
C ARG A 183 -8.36 9.88 1.02
N LEU A 184 -8.16 11.15 0.69
CA LEU A 184 -9.05 12.22 1.12
C LEU A 184 -10.41 12.07 0.42
N PRO A 185 -11.53 12.24 1.15
CA PRO A 185 -12.82 12.31 0.49
C PRO A 185 -12.83 13.53 -0.43
N SER A 186 -13.08 13.31 -1.71
CA SER A 186 -13.25 14.38 -2.68
C SER A 186 -14.54 15.14 -2.37
N PHE A 187 -14.46 16.27 -1.68
CA PHE A 187 -15.59 17.20 -1.55
C PHE A 187 -15.21 18.61 -2.03
N PRO A 188 -16.06 19.22 -2.86
CA PRO A 188 -16.51 20.57 -2.62
C PRO A 188 -17.91 20.48 -2.01
N ASN A 189 -18.02 20.65 -0.69
CA ASN A 189 -19.32 20.89 -0.06
C ASN A 189 -19.75 22.32 -0.43
N ARG A 190 -20.58 22.47 -1.46
CA ARG A 190 -21.19 23.74 -1.84
C ARG A 190 -22.66 23.74 -1.40
N ARG A 191 -22.98 24.71 -0.54
CA ARG A 191 -24.29 25.19 -0.07
C ARG A 191 -24.86 24.56 1.20
N GLN A 192 -24.55 25.20 2.33
CA GLN A 192 -25.60 25.79 3.17
C GLN A 192 -25.20 27.22 3.50
N GLY A 193 -25.54 28.13 2.59
CA GLY A 193 -25.78 29.51 2.96
C GLY A 193 -27.25 29.60 3.37
N SER A 194 -27.54 29.38 4.65
CA SER A 194 -28.80 29.84 5.23
C SER A 194 -28.69 31.36 5.34
N GLY A 195 -29.17 32.04 4.31
CA GLY A 195 -29.43 33.47 4.38
C GLY A 195 -30.37 33.73 5.55
N SER A 196 -29.85 34.42 6.55
CA SER A 196 -30.64 35.14 7.53
C SER A 196 -31.42 36.22 6.76
N THR A 197 -32.71 35.99 6.50
CA THR A 197 -33.63 37.09 6.19
C THR A 197 -34.07 37.68 7.52
N ALA A 198 -33.40 38.77 7.88
CA ALA A 198 -33.85 39.73 8.86
C ALA A 198 -35.26 40.22 8.51
N SER A 199 -36.02 40.47 9.56
CA SER A 199 -37.41 40.92 9.56
C SER A 199 -37.59 42.27 8.88
N GLU A 200 -38.66 42.42 8.10
CA GLU A 200 -39.21 43.72 7.69
C GLU A 200 -40.74 43.67 7.81
N PRO A 201 -41.41 44.61 8.51
CA PRO A 201 -42.86 44.55 8.70
C PRO A 201 -43.66 45.49 7.77
N ALA A 202 -44.82 44.95 7.35
CA ALA A 202 -46.07 45.60 6.89
C ALA A 202 -46.12 46.18 5.44
N PRO A 203 -47.29 46.20 4.76
CA PRO A 203 -48.48 46.94 5.22
C PRO A 203 -49.80 46.14 5.24
N ARG A 204 -50.75 46.63 6.06
CA ARG A 204 -52.14 46.14 6.16
C ARG A 204 -52.91 46.40 4.86
N SER A 205 -53.66 45.42 4.38
CA SER A 205 -54.63 45.58 3.29
C SER A 205 -55.80 46.48 3.72
N PRO A 206 -56.30 47.35 2.83
CA PRO A 206 -57.50 48.15 3.10
C PRO A 206 -58.77 47.29 3.01
N GLN A 207 -59.74 47.60 3.87
CA GLN A 207 -61.09 47.05 3.80
C GLN A 207 -61.83 47.59 2.57
N VAL A 208 -62.56 46.71 1.89
CA VAL A 208 -63.58 47.10 0.93
C VAL A 208 -64.92 46.58 1.44
N THR A 209 -65.76 47.53 1.83
CA THR A 209 -67.20 47.40 2.04
C THR A 209 -67.90 47.63 0.70
N TRP A 210 -68.80 46.72 0.30
CA TRP A 210 -70.09 47.00 -0.34
C TRP A 210 -71.02 45.81 -0.08
#